data_AF-A0A2K6K036-F1
#
_entry.id   AF-A0A2K6K036-F1
#
_cell.length_a   1.000
_cell.length_b   1.000
_cell.length_c   1.000
_cell.angle_alpha   90.00
_cell.angle_beta   90.00
_cell.angle_gamma   90.00
#
_symmetry.space_group_name_H-M   'P 1'
#
loop_
_entity.id
_entity.type
_entity.pdbx_description
1 polymer ?
#
loop_
_entity_poly.entity_id
_entity_poly.type
_entity_poly.pdbx_seq_one_letter_code
_entity_poly.pdbx_strand_id
1 'polypeptide(L)' 'MDFLLGNPFSSPVGQRIEKATDGSLQSEDWALNMEICDIINETEEGDSAAGGPGATGCESLLSSGLGRF' A
#
# COMPACT_ATOMS: atom_id res chain seq x y z
N MET A 1 26.87 -1.69 -8.13
CA MET A 1 25.42 -1.80 -7.89
C MET A 1 24.83 -0.40 -7.92
N ASP A 2 24.24 -0.03 -9.06
CA ASP A 2 23.49 1.21 -9.23
C ASP A 2 22.01 0.94 -8.95
N PHE A 3 21.68 0.60 -7.71
CA PHE A 3 20.31 0.27 -7.31
C PHE A 3 19.46 1.51 -7.00
N LEU A 4 20.07 2.69 -6.81
CA LEU A 4 19.41 3.88 -6.23
C LEU A 4 19.73 5.20 -6.95
N LEU A 5 19.94 5.23 -8.27
CA LEU A 5 20.16 6.51 -8.97
C LEU A 5 18.87 7.29 -9.30
N GLY A 6 17.70 6.76 -8.95
CA GLY A 6 16.40 7.40 -9.13
C GLY A 6 15.76 7.78 -7.79
N ASN A 7 14.98 8.87 -7.77
CA ASN A 7 14.18 9.24 -6.60
C ASN A 7 13.24 8.07 -6.25
N PRO A 8 13.27 7.53 -5.01
CA PRO A 8 12.40 6.42 -4.60
C PRO A 8 10.91 6.73 -4.77
N PHE A 9 10.52 8.01 -4.68
CA PHE A 9 9.13 8.46 -4.90
C PHE A 9 8.75 8.58 -6.38
N SER A 10 9.65 8.29 -7.33
CA SER A 10 9.32 8.30 -8.76
C SER A 10 8.64 7.00 -9.23
N SER A 11 8.66 5.94 -8.43
CA SER A 11 7.93 4.71 -8.73
C SER A 11 6.42 4.87 -8.46
N PRO A 12 5.54 4.11 -9.14
CA PRO A 12 4.10 4.16 -8.88
C PRO A 12 3.72 3.89 -7.41
N VAL A 13 4.42 2.96 -6.75
CA VAL A 13 4.26 2.68 -5.31
C VAL A 13 4.86 3.80 -4.46
N GLY A 14 6.01 4.34 -4.85
CA GLY A 14 6.68 5.45 -4.15
C GLY A 14 5.82 6.70 -4.08
N GLN A 15 5.14 7.08 -5.16
CA GLN A 15 4.21 8.23 -5.15
C GLN A 15 3.05 8.06 -4.17
N ARG A 16 2.62 6.83 -3.89
CA ARG A 16 1.54 6.54 -2.94
C ARG A 16 2.06 6.54 -1.51
N ILE A 17 3.25 6.01 -1.29
CA ILE A 17 3.95 6.09 0.00
C ILE A 17 4.20 7.55 0.38
N GLU A 18 4.65 8.39 -0.56
CA GLU A 18 4.85 9.84 -0.32
C GLU A 18 3.56 10.50 0.16
N LYS A 19 2.42 10.19 -0.46
CA LYS A 19 1.11 10.72 -0.05
C LYS A 19 0.65 10.17 1.30
N ALA A 20 0.81 8.88 1.54
CA ALA A 20 0.37 8.21 2.77
C ALA A 20 1.20 8.59 4.01
N THR A 21 2.39 9.18 3.81
CA THR A 21 3.32 9.59 4.87
C THR A 21 3.53 11.11 4.92
N ASP A 22 2.70 11.87 4.22
CA ASP A 22 2.76 13.32 4.23
C ASP A 22 2.48 13.86 5.65
N GLY A 23 3.36 14.74 6.14
CA GLY A 23 3.29 15.26 7.51
C GLY A 23 2.08 16.17 7.79
N SER A 24 1.29 16.52 6.77
CA SER A 24 0.01 17.23 6.93
C SER A 24 -1.18 16.31 7.18
N LEU A 25 -1.02 15.00 7.07
CA LEU A 25 -2.04 14.03 7.45
C LEU A 25 -2.33 14.10 8.95
N GLN A 26 -3.61 14.22 9.30
CA GLN A 26 -4.04 14.21 10.70
C GLN A 26 -3.97 12.81 11.34
N SER A 27 -4.09 11.77 10.51
CA SER A 27 -4.07 10.35 10.87
C SER A 27 -3.77 9.53 9.61
N GLU A 28 -3.55 8.23 9.79
CA GLU A 28 -3.26 7.30 8.70
C GLU A 28 -4.39 7.28 7.65
N ASP A 29 -4.02 7.44 6.37
CA ASP A 29 -4.94 7.20 5.26
C ASP A 29 -4.94 5.71 4.91
N TRP A 30 -5.83 4.97 5.56
CA TRP A 30 -5.97 3.54 5.34
C TRP A 30 -6.37 3.18 3.90
N ALA A 31 -7.07 4.07 3.18
CA ALA A 31 -7.39 3.81 1.78
C ALA A 31 -6.12 3.83 0.92
N LEU A 32 -5.23 4.81 1.14
CA LEU A 32 -3.91 4.83 0.49
C LEU A 32 -3.04 3.66 0.92
N ASN A 33 -3.07 3.28 2.20
CA ASN A 33 -2.32 2.11 2.69
C ASN A 33 -2.79 0.81 2.04
N MET A 34 -4.09 0.64 1.78
CA MET A 34 -4.60 -0.54 1.06
C MET A 34 -4.16 -0.52 -0.40
N GLU A 35 -4.24 0.63 -1.07
CA GLU A 35 -3.79 0.77 -2.47
C GLU A 35 -2.28 0.46 -2.62
N ILE A 36 -1.47 0.84 -1.63
CA ILE A 36 -0.04 0.46 -1.59
C ILE A 36 0.11 -1.06 -1.48
N CYS A 37 -0.66 -1.72 -0.62
CA CYS A 37 -0.64 -3.18 -0.47
C CYS A 37 -1.02 -3.87 -1.79
N ASP A 38 -2.06 -3.40 -2.46
CA ASP A 38 -2.52 -3.95 -3.73
C ASP A 38 -1.43 -3.87 -4.79
N ILE A 39 -0.78 -2.70 -4.94
CA ILE A 39 0.30 -2.52 -5.92
C ILE A 39 1.50 -3.41 -5.63
N ILE A 40 1.89 -3.56 -4.36
CA ILE A 40 3.01 -4.45 -3.98
C ILE A 40 2.65 -5.90 -4.29
N ASN A 41 1.42 -6.32 -3.99
CA ASN A 41 0.95 -7.68 -4.21
C ASN A 41 0.70 -8.01 -5.69
N GLU A 42 0.35 -7.00 -6.50
CA GLU A 42 0.17 -7.13 -7.96
C GLU A 42 1.51 -7.13 -8.72
N THR A 43 2.59 -6.59 -8.13
CA THR A 43 3.94 -6.75 -8.65
C THR A 43 4.53 -8.11 -8.20
N GLU A 44 4.92 -8.94 -9.16
CA GLU A 44 5.31 -10.38 -9.08
C GLU A 44 6.44 -10.79 -8.09
N GLU A 45 6.42 -10.36 -6.83
CA GLU A 45 7.31 -10.92 -5.79
C GLU A 45 6.59 -11.05 -4.44
N GLY A 46 5.27 -11.27 -4.48
CA GLY A 46 4.51 -11.76 -3.33
C GLY A 46 4.73 -13.26 -3.18
N ASP A 47 5.69 -13.65 -2.34
CA ASP A 47 6.00 -15.05 -2.03
C ASP A 47 4.72 -15.84 -1.73
N SER A 48 4.61 -16.99 -2.38
CA SER A 48 3.45 -17.86 -2.43
C SER A 48 3.21 -18.54 -1.07
N ALA A 49 2.73 -17.81 -0.06
CA ALA A 49 2.47 -18.35 1.28
C ALA A 49 1.04 -18.14 1.80
N ALA A 50 0.12 -17.56 1.02
CA ALA A 50 -1.29 -17.48 1.42
C ALA A 50 -2.22 -17.54 0.21
N GLY A 51 -2.83 -18.70 -0.04
CA GLY A 51 -3.90 -18.83 -1.01
C GLY A 51 -5.16 -18.08 -0.55
N GLY A 52 -5.67 -17.19 -1.40
CA GLY A 52 -6.99 -16.56 -1.25
C GLY A 52 -7.06 -15.21 -1.99
N PRO A 53 -8.22 -14.81 -2.52
CA PRO A 53 -8.34 -13.66 -3.43
C PRO A 53 -7.90 -12.37 -2.74
N GLY A 54 -6.80 -11.80 -3.23
CA GLY A 54 -6.07 -10.66 -2.67
C GLY A 54 -6.78 -9.30 -2.75
N ALA A 55 -8.11 -9.26 -2.66
CA ALA A 55 -8.88 -8.01 -2.61
C ALA A 55 -9.91 -7.98 -1.46
N THR A 56 -10.39 -9.15 -0.98
CA THR A 56 -11.54 -9.16 -0.07
C THR A 56 -11.23 -8.88 1.41
N GLY A 57 -9.98 -8.99 1.86
CA GLY A 57 -9.64 -8.74 3.27
C GLY A 57 -9.67 -7.25 3.64
N CYS A 58 -9.16 -6.42 2.73
CA CYS A 58 -8.93 -5.00 2.90
C CYS A 58 -10.23 -4.20 2.80
N GLU A 59 -11.06 -4.52 1.80
CA GLU A 59 -12.42 -4.00 1.67
C GLU A 59 -13.31 -4.43 2.85
N SER A 60 -13.13 -5.66 3.35
CA SER A 60 -13.85 -6.14 4.53
C SER A 60 -13.43 -5.42 5.82
N LEU A 61 -12.15 -5.07 6.00
CA LEU A 61 -11.68 -4.29 7.15
C LEU A 61 -12.20 -2.84 7.13
N LEU A 62 -12.26 -2.22 5.94
CA LEU A 62 -12.91 -0.92 5.74
C LEU A 62 -14.41 -0.99 6.05
N SER A 63 -15.10 -2.05 5.60
CA SER A 63 -16.53 -2.27 5.87
C SER A 63 -16.83 -2.66 7.32
N SER A 64 -15.85 -3.24 8.04
CA SER A 64 -15.98 -3.62 9.45
C SER A 64 -15.71 -2.46 10.42
N GLY A 65 -15.35 -1.28 9.90
CA GLY A 65 -15.06 -0.09 10.72
C GLY A 65 -13.76 -0.17 11.52
N LEU A 66 -12.93 -1.21 11.30
CA LEU A 66 -11.66 -1.39 12.02
C LEU A 66 -10.56 -0.45 11.55
N GLY A 67 -10.76 0.25 10.43
CA GLY A 67 -9.82 1.23 9.84
C GLY A 67 -10.26 2.68 9.93
N ARG A 68 -11.18 3.03 10.85
CA ARG A 68 -11.60 4.43 11.13
C ARG A 68 -11.21 4.88 12.54
N PHE A 69 -10.01 4.53 13.00
CA PHE A 69 -9.42 5.16 14.18
C PHE A 69 -8.60 6.37 13.75
#